data_AF-A0A553S070-F1
#
_entry.id   AF-A0A553S070-F1
#
_cell.length_a   1.000
_cell.length_b   1.000
_cell.length_c   1.000
_cell.angle_alpha   90.00
_cell.angle_beta   90.00
_cell.angle_gamma   90.00
#
_symmetry.space_group_name_H-M   'P 1'
#
loop_
_entity.id
_entity.type
_entity.pdbx_description
1 polymer ?
#
loop_
_entity_poly.entity_id
_entity_poly.type
_entity_poly.pdbx_seq_one_letter_code
_entity_poly.pdbx_strand_id
1 'polypeptide(L)'
;MAVKALNERQLFRMKRVNLEKRIQQYYSKTQDSESVIEYGMAILVFNAITMTNYSFVCKDLIQEIFLTKEPTDKMREFCLYFYDFFDYNEWENVRDRLFKSRAEFSERTRRIRPETKYVRAASAPTNKKRDWLYENYWVDDEKNRPEKERYGYEYHTVFRDEHGKKHKLKFQNADISIPRKKLLVLLEILTKLTIFEENGVRKFAEVVFPECRGTRKTTYYVDEADDAAFLQRMRHEIEKL
;
A
#
# COMPACT_ATOMS: atom_id res chain seq x y z
N MET A 1 22.35 -14.55 -13.69
CA MET A 1 22.16 -13.99 -12.33
C MET A 1 20.70 -14.20 -11.94
N ALA A 2 20.42 -14.83 -10.80
CA ALA A 2 19.04 -14.97 -10.32
C ALA A 2 18.44 -13.57 -10.05
N VAL A 3 17.27 -13.30 -10.62
CA VAL A 3 16.59 -12.02 -10.43
C VAL A 3 15.96 -12.02 -9.05
N LYS A 4 16.40 -11.09 -8.19
CA LYS A 4 15.92 -11.00 -6.81
C LYS A 4 14.51 -10.40 -6.77
N ALA A 5 13.61 -11.08 -6.07
CA ALA A 5 12.27 -10.59 -5.72
C ALA A 5 12.33 -9.25 -4.98
N LEU A 6 11.26 -8.46 -5.07
CA LEU A 6 11.17 -7.19 -4.36
C LEU A 6 10.92 -7.45 -2.88
N ASN A 7 11.68 -6.77 -2.02
CA ASN A 7 11.48 -6.88 -0.57
C ASN A 7 10.51 -5.81 -0.03
N GLU A 8 10.09 -6.00 1.23
CA GLU A 8 9.23 -5.07 1.98
C GLU A 8 9.68 -3.60 1.88
N ARG A 9 10.98 -3.34 2.04
CA ARG A 9 11.54 -1.98 1.99
C ARG A 9 11.33 -1.36 0.61
N GLN A 10 11.44 -2.14 -0.45
CA GLN A 10 11.22 -1.66 -1.82
C GLN A 10 9.74 -1.34 -2.05
N LEU A 11 8.85 -2.25 -1.65
CA LEU A 11 7.41 -2.08 -1.83
C LEU A 11 6.84 -0.86 -1.07
N PHE A 12 7.30 -0.61 0.16
CA PHE A 12 6.71 0.42 1.02
C PHE A 12 7.52 1.71 1.17
N ARG A 13 8.68 1.84 0.51
CA ARG A 13 9.50 3.06 0.58
C ARG A 13 9.93 3.62 -0.77
N MET A 14 9.86 2.86 -1.85
CA MET A 14 10.23 3.39 -3.16
C MET A 14 9.17 4.34 -3.69
N LYS A 15 9.61 5.45 -4.31
CA LYS A 15 8.73 6.32 -5.07
C LYS A 15 8.06 5.54 -6.19
N ARG A 16 6.79 5.87 -6.46
CA ARG A 16 5.95 5.27 -7.51
C ARG A 16 6.69 4.89 -8.80
N VAL A 17 7.31 5.87 -9.46
CA VAL A 17 7.97 5.67 -10.77
C VAL A 17 9.07 4.61 -10.71
N ASN A 18 9.83 4.59 -9.62
CA ASN A 18 10.91 3.61 -9.45
C ASN A 18 10.37 2.24 -9.08
N LEU A 19 9.27 2.20 -8.32
CA LEU A 19 8.59 0.96 -7.96
C LEU A 19 8.02 0.27 -9.21
N GLU A 20 7.32 1.01 -10.06
CA GLU A 20 6.79 0.52 -11.35
C GLU A 20 7.89 -0.07 -12.23
N LYS A 21 8.97 0.69 -12.44
CA LYS A 21 10.13 0.21 -13.22
C LYS A 21 10.70 -1.09 -12.66
N ARG A 22 10.81 -1.21 -11.33
CA ARG A 22 11.41 -2.38 -10.69
C ARG A 22 10.52 -3.62 -10.82
N ILE A 23 9.21 -3.47 -10.70
CA ILE A 23 8.24 -4.56 -10.90
C ILE A 23 8.25 -5.01 -12.36
N GLN A 24 8.23 -4.07 -13.32
CA GLN A 24 8.32 -4.38 -14.75
C GLN A 24 9.61 -5.14 -15.09
N GLN A 25 10.76 -4.69 -14.57
CA GLN A 25 12.05 -5.36 -14.75
C GLN A 25 12.12 -6.75 -14.12
N TYR A 26 11.45 -6.94 -12.98
CA TYR A 26 11.35 -8.25 -12.35
C TYR A 26 10.52 -9.20 -13.22
N TYR A 27 9.34 -8.77 -13.65
CA TYR A 27 8.44 -9.58 -14.45
C TYR A 27 9.00 -9.90 -15.85
N SER A 28 9.65 -8.93 -16.52
CA SER A 28 10.23 -9.17 -17.85
C SER A 28 11.30 -10.27 -17.85
N LYS A 29 11.94 -10.51 -16.70
CA LYS A 29 12.98 -11.54 -16.56
C LYS A 29 12.49 -12.85 -15.96
N THR A 30 11.39 -12.84 -15.21
CA THR A 30 10.91 -14.01 -14.44
C THR A 30 9.62 -14.58 -14.98
N GLN A 31 8.77 -13.75 -15.60
CA GLN A 31 7.39 -14.05 -15.96
C GLN A 31 6.54 -14.55 -14.77
N ASP A 32 6.94 -14.21 -13.54
CA ASP A 32 6.24 -14.61 -12.32
C ASP A 32 5.03 -13.70 -12.08
N SER A 33 3.88 -14.13 -12.62
CA SER A 33 2.60 -13.46 -12.48
C SER A 33 2.09 -13.39 -11.04
N GLU A 34 2.31 -14.44 -10.25
CA GLU A 34 1.78 -14.52 -8.89
C GLU A 34 2.45 -13.50 -7.98
N SER A 35 3.78 -13.42 -8.03
CA SER A 35 4.53 -12.40 -7.31
C SER A 35 4.13 -10.98 -7.71
N VAL A 36 3.88 -10.72 -9.01
CA VAL A 36 3.44 -9.39 -9.47
C VAL A 36 2.06 -9.02 -8.94
N ILE A 37 1.13 -9.97 -8.89
CA ILE A 37 -0.20 -9.76 -8.30
C ILE A 37 -0.07 -9.45 -6.81
N GLU A 38 0.77 -10.17 -6.08
CA GLU A 38 1.00 -9.90 -4.66
C GLU A 38 1.71 -8.56 -4.42
N TYR A 39 2.65 -8.15 -5.28
CA TYR A 39 3.21 -6.80 -5.23
C TYR A 39 2.11 -5.75 -5.42
N GLY A 40 1.23 -5.94 -6.42
CA GLY A 40 0.07 -5.09 -6.64
C GLY A 40 -0.83 -4.99 -5.41
N MET A 41 -1.10 -6.11 -4.74
CA MET A 41 -1.89 -6.15 -3.50
C MET A 41 -1.23 -5.39 -2.36
N ALA A 42 0.07 -5.60 -2.14
CA ALA A 42 0.83 -4.85 -1.14
C ALA A 42 0.79 -3.34 -1.42
N ILE A 43 0.89 -2.94 -2.69
CA ILE A 43 0.83 -1.53 -3.10
C ILE A 43 -0.57 -0.95 -2.91
N LEU A 44 -1.62 -1.71 -3.19
CA LEU A 44 -3.00 -1.27 -2.95
C LEU A 44 -3.26 -1.04 -1.45
N VAL A 45 -2.77 -1.94 -0.59
CA VAL A 45 -2.80 -1.74 0.86
C VAL A 45 -2.00 -0.49 1.24
N PHE A 46 -0.80 -0.31 0.68
CA PHE A 46 0.02 0.86 0.96
C PHE A 46 -0.67 2.15 0.55
N ASN A 47 -1.28 2.20 -0.64
CA ASN A 47 -2.06 3.33 -1.15
C ASN A 47 -3.24 3.67 -0.21
N ALA A 48 -3.86 2.67 0.42
CA ALA A 48 -4.96 2.87 1.36
C ALA A 48 -4.52 3.37 2.74
N ILE A 49 -3.24 3.18 3.10
CA ILE A 49 -2.63 3.62 4.37
C ILE A 49 -1.94 4.98 4.23
N THR A 50 -1.32 5.27 3.08
CA THR A 50 -0.50 6.47 2.86
C THR A 50 -1.30 7.63 2.26
N MET A 51 -0.80 8.84 2.47
CA MET A 51 -1.26 10.08 1.83
C MET A 51 -0.48 10.38 0.54
N THR A 52 0.33 9.45 0.04
CA THR A 52 1.00 9.53 -1.26
C THR A 52 0.23 8.76 -2.33
N ASN A 53 0.26 9.23 -3.58
CA ASN A 53 -0.49 8.61 -4.67
C ASN A 53 0.21 7.39 -5.29
N TYR A 54 -0.30 6.21 -4.95
CA TYR A 54 0.06 4.93 -5.59
C TYR A 54 -1.15 4.31 -6.32
N SER A 55 -2.14 5.12 -6.70
CA SER A 55 -3.32 4.66 -7.44
C SER A 55 -2.92 4.10 -8.81
N PHE A 56 -3.36 2.90 -9.17
CA PHE A 56 -3.09 2.29 -10.49
C PHE A 56 -1.60 2.06 -10.80
N VAL A 57 -0.78 1.80 -9.78
CA VAL A 57 0.61 1.36 -10.01
C VAL A 57 0.61 0.05 -10.79
N CYS A 58 1.44 -0.01 -11.85
CA CYS A 58 1.56 -1.17 -12.74
C CYS A 58 0.25 -1.59 -13.41
N LYS A 59 -0.67 -0.63 -13.67
CA LYS A 59 -1.99 -0.92 -14.25
C LYS A 59 -1.93 -1.81 -15.49
N ASP A 60 -1.20 -1.37 -16.50
CA ASP A 60 -1.13 -2.06 -17.80
C ASP A 60 -0.58 -3.48 -17.65
N LEU A 61 0.45 -3.67 -16.81
CA LEU A 61 1.04 -4.97 -16.53
C LEU A 61 0.06 -5.91 -15.79
N ILE A 62 -0.66 -5.38 -14.80
CA ILE A 62 -1.68 -6.15 -14.08
C ILE A 62 -2.81 -6.56 -15.03
N GLN A 63 -3.26 -5.64 -15.89
CA GLN A 63 -4.27 -5.95 -16.90
C GLN A 63 -3.78 -7.03 -17.87
N GLU A 64 -2.54 -6.90 -18.39
CA GLU A 64 -1.91 -7.90 -19.26
C GLU A 64 -1.92 -9.29 -18.61
N ILE A 65 -1.48 -9.41 -17.36
CA ILE A 65 -1.44 -10.67 -16.62
C ILE A 65 -2.85 -11.28 -16.53
N PHE A 66 -3.83 -10.49 -16.08
CA PHE A 66 -5.20 -10.97 -15.90
C PHE A 66 -5.96 -11.26 -17.20
N LEU A 67 -5.53 -10.72 -18.34
CA LEU A 67 -6.17 -10.94 -19.64
C LEU A 67 -5.47 -12.00 -20.50
N THR A 68 -4.18 -12.26 -20.29
CA THR A 68 -3.38 -13.12 -21.20
C THR A 68 -2.77 -14.34 -20.54
N LYS A 69 -2.41 -14.30 -19.24
CA LYS A 69 -1.71 -15.41 -18.58
C LYS A 69 -2.66 -16.49 -18.09
N GLU A 70 -2.11 -17.69 -17.92
CA GLU A 70 -2.88 -18.85 -17.44
C GLU A 70 -3.50 -18.55 -16.07
N PRO A 71 -4.81 -18.80 -15.88
CA PRO A 71 -5.48 -18.55 -14.61
C PRO A 71 -4.90 -19.37 -13.45
N THR A 72 -4.43 -18.70 -12.39
CA THR A 72 -3.97 -19.35 -11.16
C THR A 72 -4.94 -19.17 -9.99
N ASP A 73 -4.74 -19.93 -8.91
CA ASP A 73 -5.52 -19.76 -7.68
C ASP A 73 -5.26 -18.39 -7.04
N LYS A 74 -4.01 -17.90 -7.11
CA LYS A 74 -3.63 -16.58 -6.61
C LYS A 74 -4.37 -15.45 -7.36
N MET A 75 -4.51 -15.59 -8.68
CA MET A 75 -5.33 -14.68 -9.49
C MET A 75 -6.78 -14.67 -9.03
N ARG A 76 -7.39 -15.85 -8.81
CA ARG A 76 -8.77 -15.99 -8.32
C ARG A 76 -8.95 -15.38 -6.93
N GLU A 77 -7.95 -15.54 -6.06
CA GLU A 77 -7.97 -15.02 -4.69
C GLU A 77 -7.96 -13.49 -4.65
N PHE A 78 -7.17 -12.84 -5.52
CA PHE A 78 -6.96 -11.39 -5.44
C PHE A 78 -7.66 -10.55 -6.52
N CYS A 79 -8.27 -11.16 -7.55
CA CYS A 79 -8.82 -10.42 -8.69
C CYS A 79 -9.77 -9.28 -8.31
N LEU A 80 -10.61 -9.46 -7.28
CA LEU A 80 -11.63 -8.48 -6.92
C LEU A 80 -11.05 -7.15 -6.37
N TYR A 81 -9.84 -7.17 -5.80
CA TYR A 81 -9.17 -5.94 -5.36
C TYR A 81 -8.68 -5.09 -6.54
N PHE A 82 -8.45 -5.72 -7.69
CA PHE A 82 -8.04 -5.06 -8.92
C PHE A 82 -9.22 -4.67 -9.82
N TYR A 83 -10.47 -4.81 -9.35
CA TYR A 83 -11.66 -4.45 -10.14
C TYR A 83 -11.55 -3.07 -10.81
N ASP A 84 -11.10 -2.06 -10.05
CA ASP A 84 -10.97 -0.68 -10.55
C ASP A 84 -9.94 -0.54 -11.70
N PHE A 85 -9.06 -1.53 -11.93
CA PHE A 85 -8.06 -1.50 -13.00
C PHE A 85 -8.68 -1.75 -14.38
N PHE A 86 -9.86 -2.35 -14.43
CA PHE A 86 -10.50 -2.77 -15.67
C PHE A 86 -11.72 -1.91 -15.94
N ASP A 87 -12.01 -1.68 -17.21
CA ASP A 87 -13.37 -1.27 -17.58
C ASP A 87 -14.35 -2.45 -17.41
N TYR A 88 -15.64 -2.18 -17.62
CA TYR A 88 -16.67 -3.21 -17.45
C TYR A 88 -16.46 -4.43 -18.37
N ASN A 89 -16.13 -4.21 -19.64
CA ASN A 89 -15.98 -5.29 -20.62
C ASN A 89 -14.70 -6.10 -20.36
N GLU A 90 -13.59 -5.40 -20.06
CA GLU A 90 -12.35 -6.04 -19.64
C GLU A 90 -12.56 -6.89 -18.37
N TRP A 91 -13.28 -6.36 -17.38
CA TRP A 91 -13.56 -7.09 -16.15
C TRP A 91 -14.39 -8.35 -16.37
N GLU A 92 -15.44 -8.27 -17.20
CA GLU A 92 -16.25 -9.44 -17.52
C GLU A 92 -15.39 -10.53 -18.19
N ASN A 93 -14.48 -10.16 -19.08
CA ASN A 93 -13.50 -11.09 -19.66
C ASN A 93 -12.59 -11.70 -18.59
N VAL A 94 -12.05 -10.91 -17.66
CA VAL A 94 -11.23 -11.43 -16.55
C VAL A 94 -12.03 -12.44 -15.72
N ARG A 95 -13.27 -12.12 -15.35
CA ARG A 95 -14.13 -13.04 -14.58
C ARG A 95 -14.33 -14.36 -15.34
N ASP A 96 -14.69 -14.32 -16.61
CA ASP A 96 -15.01 -15.51 -17.38
C ASP A 96 -13.77 -16.38 -17.64
N ARG A 97 -12.58 -15.77 -17.72
CA ARG A 97 -11.30 -16.51 -17.74
C ARG A 97 -10.98 -17.16 -16.40
N LEU A 98 -11.23 -16.45 -15.30
CA LEU A 98 -10.85 -16.91 -13.95
C LEU A 98 -11.89 -17.81 -13.29
N PHE A 99 -13.12 -17.92 -13.78
CA PHE A 99 -14.14 -18.70 -13.10
C PHE A 99 -15.02 -19.42 -14.12
N LYS A 100 -15.35 -20.69 -13.85
CA LYS A 100 -16.21 -21.49 -14.72
C LYS A 100 -17.66 -20.96 -14.73
N SER A 101 -18.07 -20.29 -13.66
CA SER A 101 -19.42 -19.75 -13.53
C SER A 101 -19.49 -18.55 -12.57
N ARG A 102 -20.58 -17.79 -12.66
CA ARG A 102 -20.91 -16.73 -11.69
C ARG A 102 -21.09 -17.28 -10.26
N ALA A 103 -21.56 -18.52 -10.11
CA ALA A 103 -21.71 -19.17 -8.81
C ALA A 103 -20.35 -19.43 -8.16
N GLU A 104 -19.40 -20.00 -8.92
CA GLU A 104 -18.02 -20.20 -8.47
C GLU A 104 -17.37 -18.86 -8.10
N PHE A 105 -17.50 -17.84 -8.94
CA PHE A 105 -17.01 -16.49 -8.64
C PHE A 105 -17.58 -15.95 -7.32
N SER A 106 -18.90 -16.07 -7.13
CA SER A 106 -19.59 -15.61 -5.93
C SER A 106 -19.07 -16.32 -4.67
N GLU A 107 -18.93 -17.64 -4.73
CA GLU A 107 -18.42 -18.46 -3.63
C GLU A 107 -16.97 -18.12 -3.29
N ARG A 108 -16.08 -18.13 -4.30
CA ARG A 108 -14.65 -17.85 -4.14
C ARG A 108 -14.38 -16.46 -3.58
N THR A 109 -15.12 -15.45 -4.05
CA THR A 109 -14.90 -14.06 -3.63
C THR A 109 -15.69 -13.64 -2.39
N ARG A 110 -16.59 -14.48 -1.87
CA ARG A 110 -17.49 -14.13 -0.76
C ARG A 110 -16.76 -13.54 0.44
N ARG A 111 -15.63 -14.15 0.81
CA ARG A 111 -14.87 -13.79 2.02
C ARG A 111 -14.19 -12.42 1.91
N ILE A 112 -13.76 -12.03 0.71
CA ILE A 112 -13.01 -10.78 0.49
C ILE A 112 -13.89 -9.59 0.13
N ARG A 113 -15.13 -9.79 -0.32
CA ARG A 113 -16.07 -8.70 -0.68
C ARG A 113 -16.21 -7.61 0.40
N PRO A 114 -16.29 -7.93 1.70
CA PRO A 114 -16.33 -6.89 2.74
C PRO A 114 -15.03 -6.08 2.85
N GLU A 115 -13.90 -6.66 2.45
CA GLU A 115 -12.57 -6.07 2.54
C GLU A 115 -12.30 -5.11 1.37
N THR A 116 -12.82 -5.39 0.18
CA THR A 116 -12.52 -4.61 -1.05
C THR A 116 -12.96 -3.16 -0.97
N LYS A 117 -13.92 -2.80 -0.11
CA LYS A 117 -14.28 -1.39 0.13
C LYS A 117 -13.17 -0.59 0.82
N TYR A 118 -12.24 -1.26 1.51
CA TYR A 118 -11.12 -0.63 2.20
C TYR A 118 -9.88 -0.49 1.31
N VAL A 119 -9.83 -1.23 0.20
CA VAL A 119 -8.70 -1.32 -0.73
C VAL A 119 -9.21 -1.01 -2.13
N ARG A 120 -9.07 0.25 -2.56
CA ARG A 120 -9.49 0.72 -3.89
C ARG A 120 -8.30 1.32 -4.62
N ALA A 121 -8.21 1.06 -5.92
CA ALA A 121 -7.13 1.59 -6.75
C ALA A 121 -7.25 3.11 -6.83
N ALA A 122 -8.46 3.60 -7.10
CA ALA A 122 -8.81 5.01 -7.01
C ALA A 122 -9.03 5.40 -5.55
N SER A 123 -7.94 5.56 -4.80
CA SER A 123 -7.97 6.22 -3.50
C SER A 123 -7.29 7.56 -3.67
N ALA A 124 -8.03 8.67 -3.66
CA ALA A 124 -7.41 9.99 -3.79
C ALA A 124 -6.60 10.30 -2.52
N PRO A 125 -5.25 10.37 -2.57
CA PRO A 125 -4.53 11.10 -1.56
C PRO A 125 -4.84 12.57 -1.82
N THR A 126 -5.57 13.18 -0.91
CA THR A 126 -5.85 14.61 -1.00
C THR A 126 -5.05 15.29 0.07
N ASN A 127 -4.36 16.38 -0.30
CA ASN A 127 -3.76 17.30 0.65
C ASN A 127 -4.77 17.71 1.74
N LYS A 128 -6.07 17.72 1.40
CA LYS A 128 -7.20 17.89 2.33
C LYS A 128 -7.12 17.02 3.58
N LYS A 129 -6.64 15.77 3.50
CA LYS A 129 -6.49 14.91 4.69
C LYS A 129 -5.34 15.34 5.57
N ARG A 130 -4.22 15.76 4.96
CA ARG A 130 -3.09 16.32 5.69
C ARG A 130 -3.47 17.64 6.34
N ASP A 131 -4.20 18.49 5.63
CA ASP A 131 -4.73 19.75 6.16
C ASP A 131 -5.73 19.47 7.30
N TRP A 132 -6.65 18.52 7.13
CA TRP A 132 -7.58 18.10 8.19
C TRP A 132 -6.86 17.56 9.43
N LEU A 133 -5.83 16.72 9.27
CA LEU A 133 -4.98 16.26 10.38
C LEU A 133 -4.29 17.46 11.06
N TYR A 134 -3.76 18.38 10.26
CA TYR A 134 -3.21 19.66 10.73
C TYR A 134 -4.26 20.63 11.29
N GLU A 135 -5.56 20.36 11.21
CA GLU A 135 -6.58 21.21 11.86
C GLU A 135 -7.19 20.54 13.09
N ASN A 136 -7.33 19.21 13.07
CA ASN A 136 -8.18 18.46 14.01
C ASN A 136 -7.41 17.56 14.99
N TYR A 137 -6.16 17.19 14.69
CA TYR A 137 -5.32 16.37 15.60
C TYR A 137 -4.50 17.21 16.59
N TRP A 138 -5.11 18.30 17.09
CA TRP A 138 -4.47 19.30 17.95
C TRP A 138 -5.06 19.30 19.34
N VAL A 139 -4.18 19.48 20.32
CA VAL A 139 -4.53 19.83 21.69
C VAL A 139 -4.15 21.30 21.90
N ASP A 140 -5.01 22.04 22.57
CA ASP A 140 -4.80 23.40 23.06
C ASP A 140 -3.63 23.44 24.05
N ASP A 141 -2.40 23.47 23.55
CA ASP A 141 -1.31 24.28 24.12
C ASP A 141 -0.12 24.23 23.16
N GLU A 142 0.11 25.29 22.39
CA GLU A 142 1.44 25.65 21.86
C GLU A 142 1.29 26.93 21.02
N LYS A 143 1.72 28.06 21.60
CA LYS A 143 1.78 29.37 20.94
C LYS A 143 2.71 29.42 19.72
N ASN A 144 3.40 28.33 19.38
CA ASN A 144 4.37 28.23 18.28
C ASN A 144 4.13 26.97 17.43
N ARG A 145 3.01 26.92 16.70
CA ARG A 145 2.72 25.83 15.77
C ARG A 145 3.71 25.87 14.58
N PRO A 146 4.58 24.87 14.38
CA PRO A 146 5.41 24.80 13.16
C PRO A 146 4.54 24.67 11.90
N GLU A 147 5.03 25.21 10.76
CA GLU A 147 4.35 25.11 9.45
C GLU A 147 3.93 23.65 9.16
N LYS A 148 2.77 23.45 8.53
CA LYS A 148 2.17 22.12 8.31
C LYS A 148 3.11 21.15 7.59
N GLU A 149 4.02 21.68 6.79
CA GLU A 149 5.09 20.99 6.06
C GLU A 149 6.11 20.32 6.97
N ARG A 150 6.26 20.76 8.22
CA ARG A 150 7.17 20.17 9.21
C ARG A 150 6.62 18.90 9.85
N TYR A 151 5.32 18.65 9.73
CA TYR A 151 4.68 17.46 10.28
C TYR A 151 4.71 16.29 9.30
N GLY A 152 5.32 15.20 9.76
CA GLY A 152 5.18 13.87 9.17
C GLY A 152 4.25 13.01 10.01
N TYR A 153 3.51 12.13 9.34
CA TYR A 153 2.62 11.17 9.98
C TYR A 153 3.08 9.76 9.62
N GLU A 154 3.06 8.86 10.60
CA GLU A 154 3.60 7.52 10.43
C GLU A 154 2.72 6.49 11.15
N TYR A 155 2.54 5.31 10.56
CA TYR A 155 2.06 4.15 11.28
C TYR A 155 3.23 3.23 11.61
N HIS A 156 3.34 2.88 12.89
CA HIS A 156 4.24 1.85 13.38
C HIS A 156 3.39 0.62 13.61
N THR A 157 3.61 -0.42 12.81
CA THR A 157 2.85 -1.67 12.87
C THR A 157 3.75 -2.82 13.29
N VAL A 158 3.15 -3.81 13.93
CA VAL A 158 3.86 -4.97 14.46
C VAL A 158 3.20 -6.23 13.95
N PHE A 159 4.00 -7.10 13.37
CA PHE A 159 3.61 -8.44 12.95
C PHE A 159 4.40 -9.47 13.75
N ARG A 160 3.82 -10.65 13.92
CA ARG A 160 4.51 -11.84 14.41
C ARG A 160 4.71 -12.79 13.22
N ASP A 161 5.90 -13.38 13.11
CA ASP A 161 6.14 -14.47 12.15
C ASP A 161 5.65 -15.82 12.70
N GLU A 162 5.73 -16.87 11.89
CA GLU A 162 5.29 -18.23 12.27
C GLU A 162 6.03 -18.80 13.49
N HIS A 163 7.22 -18.27 13.82
CA HIS A 163 8.02 -18.67 14.98
C HIS A 163 7.81 -17.78 16.20
N GLY A 164 6.88 -16.82 16.14
CA GLY A 164 6.58 -15.95 17.26
C GLY A 164 7.45 -14.68 17.34
N LYS A 165 8.42 -14.50 16.44
CA LYS A 165 9.29 -13.32 16.44
C LYS A 165 8.56 -12.11 15.87
N LYS A 166 8.74 -10.97 16.53
CA LYS A 166 8.12 -9.70 16.15
C LYS A 166 8.90 -8.97 15.06
N HIS A 167 8.18 -8.49 14.06
CA HIS A 167 8.67 -7.65 12.96
C HIS A 167 7.95 -6.31 12.97
N LYS A 168 8.71 -5.22 12.96
CA LYS A 168 8.16 -3.86 12.90
C LYS A 168 8.18 -3.37 11.45
N LEU A 169 7.01 -2.98 10.95
CA LEU A 169 6.87 -2.29 9.67
C LEU A 169 6.43 -0.85 9.94
N LYS A 170 7.00 0.08 9.17
CA LYS A 170 6.72 1.51 9.31
C LYS A 170 6.23 2.07 7.99
N PHE A 171 4.99 2.57 8.00
CA PHE A 171 4.41 3.30 6.89
C PHE A 171 4.66 4.79 7.10
N GLN A 172 5.45 5.40 6.22
CA GLN A 172 5.68 6.84 6.23
C GLN A 172 4.59 7.58 5.46
N ASN A 173 4.42 8.87 5.77
CA ASN A 173 3.37 9.70 5.21
C ASN A 173 1.98 9.04 5.33
N ALA A 174 1.70 8.45 6.49
CA ALA A 174 0.51 7.66 6.74
C ALA A 174 -0.69 8.54 7.08
N ASP A 175 -1.88 8.15 6.61
CA ASP A 175 -3.15 8.71 7.05
C ASP A 175 -3.53 8.14 8.43
N ILE A 176 -3.04 8.77 9.50
CA ILE A 176 -3.31 8.32 10.86
C ILE A 176 -4.77 8.54 11.30
N SER A 177 -5.61 9.17 10.47
CA SER A 177 -7.04 9.36 10.74
C SER A 177 -7.89 8.13 10.40
N ILE A 178 -7.37 7.16 9.64
CA ILE A 178 -8.17 6.00 9.22
C ILE A 178 -8.73 5.25 10.43
N PRO A 179 -9.98 4.76 10.38
CA PRO A 179 -10.56 4.00 11.47
C PRO A 179 -9.71 2.76 11.81
N ARG A 180 -9.54 2.46 13.10
CA ARG A 180 -8.77 1.28 13.57
C ARG A 180 -9.20 -0.01 12.88
N LYS A 181 -10.51 -0.21 12.68
CA LYS A 181 -11.05 -1.37 11.96
C LYS A 181 -10.57 -1.44 10.51
N LYS A 182 -10.49 -0.30 9.80
CA LYS A 182 -9.95 -0.25 8.45
C LYS A 182 -8.46 -0.60 8.46
N LEU A 183 -7.67 -0.02 9.38
CA LEU A 183 -6.25 -0.34 9.50
C LEU A 183 -6.02 -1.83 9.76
N LEU A 184 -6.76 -2.45 10.69
CA LEU A 184 -6.62 -3.87 10.98
C LEU A 184 -6.84 -4.73 9.73
N VAL A 185 -7.94 -4.52 9.00
CA VAL A 185 -8.22 -5.26 7.76
C VAL A 185 -7.11 -5.08 6.72
N LEU A 186 -6.57 -3.87 6.57
CA LEU A 186 -5.46 -3.60 5.66
C LEU A 186 -4.20 -4.39 6.04
N LEU A 187 -3.90 -4.50 7.33
CA LEU A 187 -2.75 -5.27 7.82
C LEU A 187 -2.99 -6.79 7.71
N GLU A 188 -4.21 -7.26 7.94
CA GLU A 188 -4.61 -8.66 7.74
C GLU A 188 -4.53 -9.09 6.27
N ILE A 189 -4.71 -8.18 5.31
CA ILE A 189 -4.47 -8.49 3.89
C ILE A 189 -2.98 -8.79 3.66
N LEU A 190 -2.07 -8.06 4.31
CA LEU A 190 -0.63 -8.30 4.16
C LEU A 190 -0.21 -9.68 4.69
N THR A 191 -0.93 -10.26 5.66
CA THR A 191 -0.62 -11.60 6.17
C THR A 191 -1.01 -12.74 5.23
N LYS A 192 -1.76 -12.43 4.17
CA LYS A 192 -2.16 -13.37 3.11
C LYS A 192 -1.12 -13.46 1.99
N LEU A 193 -0.17 -12.53 1.92
CA LEU A 193 0.79 -12.40 0.83
C LEU A 193 2.04 -13.25 1.07
N THR A 194 2.29 -14.20 0.18
CA THR A 194 3.46 -15.12 0.23
C THR A 194 4.79 -14.47 -0.16
N ILE A 195 4.78 -13.32 -0.83
CA ILE A 195 5.98 -12.50 -1.10
C ILE A 195 6.69 -12.02 0.19
N PHE A 196 6.06 -12.17 1.36
CA PHE A 196 6.65 -11.91 2.67
C PHE A 196 7.12 -13.18 3.38
N GLU A 197 7.26 -14.28 2.65
CA GLU A 197 7.94 -15.48 3.11
C GLU A 197 9.45 -15.37 2.87
N GLU A 198 10.24 -15.69 3.90
CA GLU A 198 11.70 -15.72 3.82
C GLU A 198 12.20 -17.06 4.38
N ASN A 199 12.87 -17.85 3.54
CA ASN A 199 13.37 -19.18 3.89
C ASN A 199 12.28 -20.14 4.43
N GLY A 200 11.09 -20.15 3.82
CA GLY A 200 9.99 -21.00 4.26
C GLY A 200 9.22 -20.48 5.48
N VAL A 201 9.56 -19.29 5.98
CA VAL A 201 8.93 -18.70 7.16
C VAL A 201 8.17 -17.45 6.76
N ARG A 202 6.87 -17.43 7.02
CA ARG A 202 6.06 -16.24 6.78
C ARG A 202 6.37 -15.16 7.80
N LYS A 203 6.96 -14.05 7.34
CA LYS A 203 7.32 -12.91 8.18
C LYS A 203 6.11 -12.19 8.76
N PHE A 204 5.03 -12.10 7.97
CA PHE A 204 3.76 -11.50 8.38
C PHE A 204 2.71 -12.60 8.55
N ALA A 205 2.77 -13.32 9.68
CA ALA A 205 1.80 -14.38 9.97
C ALA A 205 0.59 -13.84 10.74
N GLU A 206 0.81 -12.96 11.73
CA GLU A 206 -0.23 -12.41 12.59
C GLU A 206 0.01 -10.92 12.87
N VAL A 207 -1.06 -10.11 12.91
CA VAL A 207 -0.99 -8.69 13.29
C VAL A 207 -1.04 -8.55 14.81
N VAL A 208 -0.01 -7.96 15.43
CA VAL A 208 -0.02 -7.62 16.86
C VAL A 208 -0.66 -6.24 17.06
N PHE A 209 -1.95 -6.16 16.75
CA PHE A 209 -2.68 -4.90 16.61
C PHE A 209 -2.66 -3.96 17.84
N PRO A 210 -2.66 -4.44 19.09
CA PRO A 210 -2.52 -3.58 20.26
C PRO A 210 -1.21 -2.77 20.28
N GLU A 211 -0.16 -3.25 19.61
CA GLU A 211 1.14 -2.56 19.51
C GLU A 211 1.22 -1.63 18.29
N CYS A 212 0.21 -1.64 17.41
CA CYS A 212 0.13 -0.75 16.26
C CYS A 212 -0.35 0.65 16.70
N ARG A 213 0.39 1.68 16.28
CA ARG A 213 0.07 3.07 16.63
C ARG A 213 0.41 4.05 15.51
N GLY A 214 -0.46 5.04 15.35
CA GLY A 214 -0.18 6.24 14.57
C GLY A 214 0.68 7.17 15.41
N THR A 215 1.70 7.77 14.80
CA THR A 215 2.58 8.73 15.44
C THR A 215 2.76 9.95 14.54
N ARG A 216 2.78 11.13 15.15
CA ARG A 216 3.21 12.37 14.52
C ARG A 216 4.72 12.53 14.76
N LYS A 217 5.43 12.98 13.74
CA LYS A 217 6.83 13.40 13.81
C LYS A 217 6.91 14.86 13.39
N THR A 218 7.57 15.68 14.18
CA THR A 218 7.92 17.05 13.78
C THR A 218 9.39 17.08 13.38
N THR A 219 9.70 17.78 12.30
CA THR A 219 11.07 17.99 11.84
C THR A 219 11.52 19.39 12.26
N TYR A 220 12.62 19.45 13.02
CA TYR A 220 13.31 20.68 13.39
C TYR A 220 14.77 20.53 12.94
N TYR A 221 15.30 21.52 12.24
CA TYR A 221 16.74 21.60 11.96
C TYR A 221 17.45 22.33 13.12
N VAL A 222 18.77 22.14 13.20
CA VAL A 222 19.57 22.58 14.35
C VAL A 222 19.74 24.10 14.37
N ASP A 223 19.68 24.77 13.22
CA ASP A 223 19.73 26.23 13.11
C ASP A 223 18.58 26.83 12.27
N GLU A 224 18.36 28.13 12.45
CA GLU A 224 17.28 28.88 11.78
C GLU A 224 17.49 29.00 10.25
N ALA A 225 18.73 28.96 9.77
CA ALA A 225 19.06 29.11 8.35
C ALA A 225 18.72 27.84 7.56
N ASP A 226 19.03 26.67 8.12
CA ASP A 226 18.65 25.36 7.60
C ASP A 226 17.12 25.19 7.59
N ASP A 227 16.46 25.66 8.65
CA ASP A 227 15.00 25.70 8.77
C ASP A 227 14.36 26.57 7.66
N ALA A 228 14.91 27.77 7.41
CA ALA A 228 14.44 28.67 6.35
C ALA A 228 14.67 28.07 4.94
N ALA A 229 15.84 27.47 4.71
CA ALA A 229 16.17 26.82 3.45
C ALA A 229 15.27 25.61 3.16
N PHE A 230 14.91 24.82 4.19
CA PHE A 230 13.97 23.72 4.07
C PHE A 230 12.61 24.20 3.55
N LEU A 231 12.04 25.23 4.18
CA LEU A 231 10.75 25.77 3.81
C LEU A 231 10.75 26.34 2.39
N GLN A 232 11.84 27.00 1.98
CA GLN A 232 12.00 27.50 0.61
C GLN A 232 12.05 26.37 -0.43
N ARG A 233 12.79 25.28 -0.15
CA ARG A 233 12.84 24.10 -1.03
C ARG A 233 11.48 23.42 -1.15
N MET A 234 10.77 23.26 -0.03
CA MET A 234 9.43 22.66 -0.01
C MET A 234 8.42 23.48 -0.82
N ARG A 235 8.42 24.81 -0.68
CA ARG A 235 7.58 25.70 -1.49
C ARG A 235 7.85 25.51 -2.98
N HIS A 236 9.13 25.44 -3.36
CA HIS A 236 9.52 25.24 -4.76
C HIS A 236 9.15 23.85 -5.32
N GLU A 237 9.13 22.80 -4.49
CA GLU A 237 8.65 21.47 -4.91
C GLU A 237 7.13 21.43 -5.09
N ILE A 238 6.37 22.12 -4.24
CA ILE A 238 4.91 22.21 -4.35
C ILE A 238 4.50 22.97 -5.61
N GLU A 239 5.21 24.04 -5.99
CA GLU A 239 4.96 24.81 -7.21
C GLU A 239 5.25 24.03 -8.51
N LYS A 240 5.98 22.92 -8.44
CA LYS A 240 6.35 22.08 -9.59
C LYS A 240 5.45 20.86 -9.82
N LEU A 241 4.55 20.57 -8.87
CA LEU A 241 3.60 19.46 -8.93
C LEU A 241 2.25 19.90 -9.50
#